data_AF-A0A9P7DXP1-F1
#
_entry.id   AF-A0A9P7DXP1-F1
#
_cell.length_a   1.000
_cell.length_b   1.000
_cell.length_c   1.000
_cell.angle_alpha   90.00
_cell.angle_beta   90.00
_cell.angle_gamma   90.00
#
_symmetry.space_group_name_H-M   'P 1'
#
loop_
_entity.id
_entity.type
_entity.pdbx_description
1 polymer ?
#
loop_
_entity_poly.entity_id
_entity_poly.type
_entity_poly.pdbx_seq_one_letter_code
_entity_poly.pdbx_strand_id
1 'polypeptide(L)' 'SDEGVIYHKYFDPIPIKTIVLMLTAIECCVDEWLQGIKEDIKFTSASYGAIYNHHFSSLQHFGEHTAPYKLLLKI' A
#
# COMPACT_ATOMS: atom_id res chain seq x y z
N SER A 1 -19.40 -2.76 -10.09
CA SER A 1 -18.84 -3.97 -10.72
C SER A 1 -18.12 -4.75 -9.64
N ASP A 2 -18.45 -6.02 -9.42
CA ASP A 2 -17.78 -6.84 -8.40
C ASP A 2 -16.47 -7.43 -8.95
N GLU A 3 -15.59 -6.54 -9.42
CA GLU A 3 -14.33 -6.95 -10.06
C GLU A 3 -13.46 -7.78 -9.12
N GLY A 4 -13.41 -7.44 -7.82
CA GLY A 4 -12.71 -8.25 -6.82
C GLY A 4 -13.26 -9.67 -6.68
N VAL A 5 -14.56 -9.88 -6.88
CA VAL A 5 -15.20 -11.21 -6.84
C VAL A 5 -14.89 -12.00 -8.12
N ILE A 6 -14.96 -11.34 -9.27
CA ILE A 6 -14.71 -11.97 -10.58
C ILE A 6 -13.23 -12.32 -10.76
N TYR A 7 -12.34 -11.49 -10.23
CA TYR A 7 -10.90 -11.56 -10.43
C TYR A 7 -10.13 -12.01 -9.17
N HIS A 8 -10.82 -12.61 -8.20
CA HIS A 8 -10.27 -13.01 -6.89
C HIS A 8 -8.94 -13.78 -7.00
N LYS A 9 -8.77 -14.61 -8.04
CA LYS A 9 -7.55 -15.40 -8.28
C LYS A 9 -6.27 -14.57 -8.45
N TYR A 10 -6.38 -13.28 -8.74
CA TYR A 10 -5.23 -12.37 -8.85
C TYR A 10 -4.92 -11.63 -7.54
N PHE A 11 -5.77 -11.80 -6.52
CA PHE A 11 -5.72 -11.09 -5.25
C PHE A 11 -5.67 -12.04 -4.04
N ASP A 12 -5.45 -13.35 -4.24
CA ASP A 12 -5.39 -14.33 -3.14
C ASP A 12 -4.06 -15.12 -3.16
N PRO A 13 -3.09 -14.81 -2.28
CA PRO A 13 -3.07 -13.62 -1.42
C PRO A 13 -2.80 -12.34 -2.22
N ILE A 14 -3.15 -11.17 -1.67
CA ILE A 14 -2.94 -9.90 -2.38
C ILE A 14 -1.44 -9.71 -2.65
N PRO A 15 -1.02 -9.37 -3.88
CA PRO A 15 0.38 -9.10 -4.16
C PRO A 15 0.92 -7.99 -3.26
N ILE A 16 2.09 -8.21 -2.63
CA ILE A 16 2.70 -7.25 -1.71
C ILE A 16 2.84 -5.85 -2.33
N LYS A 17 3.15 -5.78 -3.63
CA LYS A 17 3.27 -4.53 -4.39
C LYS A 17 1.96 -3.74 -4.44
N THR A 18 0.82 -4.43 -4.47
CA THR A 18 -0.52 -3.82 -4.43
C THR A 18 -0.79 -3.23 -3.05
N ILE A 19 -0.43 -3.94 -1.97
CA ILE A 19 -0.55 -3.43 -0.60
C ILE A 19 0.32 -2.18 -0.43
N VAL A 20 1.57 -2.21 -0.90
CA VAL A 20 2.47 -1.05 -0.83
C VAL A 20 1.92 0.13 -1.62
N LEU A 21 1.33 -0.11 -2.80
CA LEU A 21 0.69 0.95 -3.58
C LEU A 21 -0.49 1.56 -2.82
N MET A 22 -1.32 0.75 -2.17
CA MET A 22 -2.42 1.22 -1.32
C MET A 22 -1.89 2.05 -0.14
N LEU A 23 -0.86 1.58 0.57
CA LEU A 23 -0.25 2.32 1.69
C LEU A 23 0.30 3.67 1.22
N THR A 24 0.95 3.70 0.06
CA THR A 24 1.49 4.93 -0.54
C THR A 24 0.36 5.90 -0.92
N ALA A 25 -0.75 5.40 -1.45
CA ALA A 25 -1.92 6.22 -1.75
C ALA A 25 -2.59 6.76 -0.48
N ILE A 26 -2.65 5.96 0.60
CA ILE A 26 -3.15 6.41 1.90
C ILE A 26 -2.27 7.53 2.46
N GLU A 27 -0.94 7.39 2.40
CA GLU A 27 -0.02 8.45 2.83
C GLU A 27 -0.22 9.73 2.01
N CYS A 28 -0.36 9.62 0.68
CA CYS A 28 -0.69 10.76 -0.17
C CYS A 28 -1.98 11.46 0.28
N CYS A 29 -3.04 10.69 0.57
CA CYS A 29 -4.28 11.25 1.11
C CYS A 29 -4.08 11.89 2.48
N VAL A 30 -3.20 11.38 3.35
CA VAL A 30 -2.91 12.02 4.64
C VAL A 30 -2.16 13.34 4.42
N ASP A 31 -1.19 13.36 3.51
CA ASP A 31 -0.42 14.55 3.18
C ASP A 31 -1.28 15.67 2.59
N GLU A 32 -2.28 15.32 1.77
CA GLU A 32 -3.26 16.29 1.23
C GLU A 32 -3.94 17.10 2.33
N TRP A 33 -4.08 16.54 3.53
CA TRP A 33 -4.77 17.18 4.66
C TRP A 33 -3.81 17.61 5.79
N LEU A 34 -2.50 17.53 5.58
CA LEU A 34 -1.50 17.74 6.63
C LEU A 34 -1.61 19.11 7.32
N GLN A 35 -1.95 20.16 6.56
CA GLN A 35 -2.11 21.52 7.10
C GLN A 35 -3.53 21.81 7.64
N GLY A 36 -4.40 20.80 7.70
CA GLY A 36 -5.82 20.98 8.05
C GLY A 36 -6.66 21.62 6.93
N ILE A 37 -6.06 21.88 5.77
CA ILE A 37 -6.72 22.35 4.55
C ILE A 37 -6.34 21.36 3.45
N LYS A 38 -7.30 21.00 2.60
CA LYS A 38 -7.03 20.11 1.47
C LYS A 38 -6.16 20.80 0.43
N GLU A 39 -4.97 20.26 0.21
CA GLU A 39 -4.10 20.60 -0.92
C GLU A 39 -4.24 19.55 -2.02
N ASP A 40 -4.19 19.98 -3.29
CA ASP A 40 -4.22 19.07 -4.44
C ASP A 40 -2.83 18.51 -4.71
N ILE A 41 -2.49 17.41 -4.01
CA ILE A 41 -1.20 16.74 -4.16
C ILE A 41 -1.30 15.68 -5.25
N LYS A 42 -0.43 15.79 -6.26
CA LYS A 42 -0.40 14.80 -7.35
C LYS A 42 0.24 13.49 -6.89
N PHE A 43 -0.55 12.43 -6.89
CA PHE A 43 -0.08 11.06 -6.70
C PHE A 43 0.68 10.58 -7.96
N THR A 44 2.00 10.72 -7.96
CA THR A 44 2.87 10.32 -9.08
C THR A 44 4.09 9.55 -8.59
N SER A 45 4.73 8.77 -9.48
CA SER A 45 5.96 8.08 -9.14
C SER A 45 7.12 9.03 -8.80
N ALA A 46 7.13 10.23 -9.38
CA ALA A 46 8.15 11.24 -9.08
C ALA A 46 8.03 11.79 -7.66
N SER A 47 6.80 12.01 -7.16
CA SER A 47 6.54 12.51 -5.81
C SER A 47 6.57 11.41 -4.74
N TYR A 48 5.96 10.26 -5.02
CA TYR A 48 5.75 9.20 -4.03
C TYR A 48 6.60 7.94 -4.25
N GLY A 49 7.51 7.91 -5.23
CA GLY A 49 8.36 6.74 -5.49
C GLY A 49 9.29 6.38 -4.31
N ALA A 50 9.83 7.38 -3.62
CA ALA A 50 10.63 7.16 -2.42
C ALA A 50 9.79 6.59 -1.27
N ILE A 51 8.58 7.12 -1.08
CA ILE A 51 7.61 6.68 -0.07
C ILE A 51 7.16 5.24 -0.34
N TYR A 52 6.89 4.91 -1.60
CA TYR A 52 6.61 3.53 -2.02
C TYR A 52 7.74 2.58 -1.63
N ASN A 53 8.99 2.92 -1.93
CA ASN A 53 10.14 2.07 -1.59
C ASN A 53 10.35 1.95 -0.07
N HIS A 54 10.04 3.01 0.68
CA HIS A 54 10.05 2.99 2.13
C HIS A 54 9.01 2.01 2.66
N HIS A 55 7.75 2.12 2.23
CA HIS A 55 6.68 1.19 2.58
C HIS A 55 6.99 -0.25 2.17
N PHE A 56 7.60 -0.44 1.01
CA PHE A 56 8.02 -1.76 0.55
C PHE A 56 9.02 -2.40 1.53
N SER A 57 10.07 -1.67 1.89
CA SER A 57 11.08 -2.14 2.85
C SER A 57 10.46 -2.41 4.23
N SER A 58 9.61 -1.50 4.71
CA SER A 58 8.89 -1.65 5.98
C SER A 58 7.98 -2.88 5.99
N LEU A 59 7.27 -3.15 4.89
CA LEU A 59 6.39 -4.31 4.77
C LEU A 59 7.17 -5.62 4.65
N GLN A 60 8.34 -5.62 4.00
CA GLN A 60 9.24 -6.78 3.99
C GLN A 60 9.72 -7.10 5.42
N HIS A 61 10.20 -6.10 6.16
CA HIS A 61 10.61 -6.28 7.56
C HIS A 61 9.43 -6.74 8.43
N PHE A 62 8.23 -6.20 8.24
CA PHE A 62 7.04 -6.69 8.94
C PHE A 62 6.79 -8.18 8.65
N GLY A 63 6.93 -8.60 7.39
CA GLY A 63 6.82 -10.00 6.98
C GLY A 63 7.85 -10.90 7.67
N GLU A 64 9.09 -10.45 7.78
CA GLU A 64 10.18 -11.16 8.48
C GLU A 64 9.87 -11.32 9.98
N HIS A 65 9.48 -10.25 10.66
CA HIS A 65 9.17 -10.26 12.09
C HIS A 65 7.88 -11.03 12.42
N THR A 66 6.97 -11.15 11.46
CA THR A 66 5.68 -11.85 11.64
C THR A 66 5.62 -13.20 10.94
N ALA A 67 6.76 -13.71 10.46
CA ALA A 67 6.87 -14.97 9.75
C ALA A 67 6.19 -16.17 10.47
N PRO A 68 6.29 -16.33 11.81
CA PRO A 68 5.61 -17.43 12.51
C PRO A 68 4.08 -17.39 12.38
N TYR A 69 3.50 -16.20 12.20
CA TYR A 69 2.07 -15.97 12.15
C TYR A 69 1.52 -15.90 10.72
N LYS A 70 2.41 -15.81 9.72
CA LYS A 70 2.11 -15.71 8.29
C LYS A 70 1.09 -14.61 7.96
N LEU A 71 1.20 -13.45 8.62
CA LEU A 71 0.18 -12.40 8.54
C LEU A 71 0.01 -11.87 7.11
N LEU A 72 1.10 -11.65 6.38
CA LEU A 72 1.04 -11.17 4.99
C LEU A 72 0.43 -12.17 3.99
N LEU A 73 0.36 -13.46 4.33
CA LEU A 73 -0.25 -14.48 3.48
C LEU A 73 -1.75 -14.66 3.74
N LYS A 74 -2.29 -13.92 4.71
CA LYS A 74 -3.71 -13.98 5.11
C LYS A 74 -4.50 -12.74 4.67
N ILE A 75 -3.86 -11.85 3.91
CA ILE A 75 -4.43 -10.57 3.43
C ILE A 75 -4.87 -10.74 1.98
#